data_AF-A0A8J6MKV7-F1
#
_entry.id   AF-A0A8J6MKV7-F1
#
_cell.length_a   1.000
_cell.length_b   1.000
_cell.length_c   1.000
_cell.angle_alpha   90.00
_cell.angle_beta   90.00
_cell.angle_gamma   90.00
#
_symmetry.space_group_name_H-M   'P 1'
#
loop_
_entity.id
_entity.type
_entity.pdbx_description
1 polymer ?
#
loop_
_entity_poly.entity_id
_entity_poly.type
_entity_poly.pdbx_seq_one_letter_code
_entity_poly.pdbx_strand_id
1 'polypeptide(L)'
;MKRLNDAELEQLNFENSEVTEMVVNPEGRAFLIRCNRADLIDGEAETSVDNVTLTIKDWSAVQARLFIDDEFKVVAAEDSQFFLTEVCELSHEGGNTMISGFSAQEGSWADYTIEGGTFEVHTN
;
A
#
# COMPACT_ATOMS: atom_id res chain seq x y z
N MET A 1 1.97 -0.28 18.90
CA MET A 1 1.12 0.67 18.12
C MET A 1 1.68 2.09 18.15
N LYS A 2 2.64 2.36 17.25
CA LYS A 2 3.16 3.71 16.99
C LYS A 2 2.50 4.25 15.71
N ARG A 3 2.06 5.52 15.73
CA ARG A 3 1.68 6.25 14.51
C ARG A 3 2.94 6.93 13.96
N LEU A 4 3.26 6.71 12.69
CA LEU A 4 4.38 7.38 12.02
C LEU A 4 4.02 8.83 11.64
N ASN A 5 5.00 9.72 11.67
CA ASN A 5 4.88 11.08 11.14
C ASN A 5 5.34 11.16 9.67
N ASP A 6 5.03 12.26 8.98
CA ASP A 6 5.29 12.43 7.54
C ASP A 6 6.74 12.09 7.11
N ALA A 7 7.75 12.49 7.90
CA ALA A 7 9.14 12.17 7.58
C ALA A 7 9.47 10.68 7.74
N GLU A 8 8.84 9.99 8.71
CA GLU A 8 8.99 8.54 8.89
C GLU A 8 8.24 7.74 7.81
N LEU A 9 7.23 8.34 7.16
CA LEU A 9 6.53 7.70 6.04
C LEU A 9 7.41 7.64 4.79
N GLU A 10 8.15 8.70 4.52
CA GLU A 10 9.10 8.76 3.40
C GLU A 10 10.25 7.77 3.56
N GLN A 11 10.51 7.32 4.79
CA GLN A 11 11.55 6.34 5.15
C GLN A 11 11.06 4.90 5.10
N LEU A 12 9.76 4.67 4.89
CA LEU A 12 9.16 3.34 4.97
C LEU A 12 9.34 2.61 3.63
N ASN A 13 10.10 1.52 3.67
CA ASN A 13 10.35 0.66 2.53
C ASN A 13 9.68 -0.71 2.72
N PHE A 14 9.14 -1.27 1.65
CA PHE A 14 8.49 -2.57 1.66
C PHE A 14 9.23 -3.52 0.73
N GLU A 15 10.25 -4.21 1.21
CA GLU A 15 10.94 -5.21 0.37
C GLU A 15 10.24 -6.58 0.49
N ASN A 16 9.40 -6.87 -0.51
CA ASN A 16 8.65 -8.12 -0.64
C ASN A 16 7.89 -8.47 0.65
N SER A 17 7.09 -7.51 1.12
CA SER A 17 6.36 -7.60 2.38
C SER A 17 5.01 -8.28 2.16
N GLU A 18 4.80 -9.41 2.83
CA GLU A 18 3.59 -10.23 2.67
C GLU A 18 2.36 -9.48 3.19
N VAL A 19 1.31 -9.43 2.37
CA VAL A 19 0.03 -8.83 2.73
C VAL A 19 -0.82 -9.88 3.44
N THR A 20 -1.07 -9.61 4.72
CA THR A 20 -1.90 -10.46 5.60
C THR A 20 -3.38 -10.09 5.56
N GLU A 21 -3.68 -8.83 5.23
CA GLU A 21 -5.04 -8.31 5.11
C GLU A 21 -5.05 -7.13 4.15
N MET A 22 -6.03 -7.08 3.24
CA MET A 22 -6.30 -5.92 2.39
C MET A 22 -7.80 -5.70 2.30
N VAL A 23 -8.23 -4.45 2.46
CA VAL A 23 -9.63 -4.04 2.39
C VAL A 23 -9.72 -2.72 1.65
N VAL A 24 -10.53 -2.68 0.60
CA VAL A 24 -10.86 -1.47 -0.14
C VAL A 24 -12.37 -1.27 -0.07
N ASN A 25 -12.80 -0.18 0.55
CA ASN A 25 -14.20 0.19 0.68
C ASN A 25 -14.44 1.55 -0.01
N PRO A 26 -14.87 1.54 -1.29
CA PRO A 26 -15.16 2.74 -2.04
C PRO A 26 -16.24 3.62 -1.40
N GLU A 27 -17.32 3.02 -0.89
CA GLU A 27 -18.46 3.75 -0.30
C GLU A 27 -18.06 4.48 0.98
N GLY A 28 -17.27 3.81 1.83
CA GLY A 28 -16.73 4.38 3.07
C GLY A 28 -15.47 5.22 2.87
N ARG A 29 -14.97 5.35 1.63
CA ARG A 29 -13.70 6.02 1.29
C ARG A 29 -12.55 5.57 2.18
N ALA A 30 -12.41 4.26 2.35
CA ALA A 30 -11.42 3.65 3.23
C ALA A 30 -10.59 2.60 2.47
N PHE A 31 -9.28 2.67 2.63
CA PHE A 31 -8.31 1.70 2.15
C PHE A 31 -7.48 1.23 3.33
N LEU A 32 -7.31 -0.08 3.49
CA LEU A 32 -6.48 -0.69 4.51
C LEU A 32 -5.64 -1.79 3.89
N ILE A 33 -4.36 -1.83 4.25
CA ILE A 33 -3.47 -2.94 3.93
C ILE A 33 -2.58 -3.23 5.15
N ARG A 34 -2.51 -4.50 5.55
CA ARG A 34 -1.64 -4.97 6.63
C ARG A 34 -0.58 -5.88 6.06
N CYS A 35 0.67 -5.48 6.25
CA CYS A 35 1.84 -6.26 5.89
C CYS A 35 2.47 -6.91 7.14
N ASN A 36 3.10 -8.07 6.96
CA ASN A 36 3.80 -8.76 8.04
C ASN A 36 5.00 -7.95 8.56
N ARG A 37 5.66 -7.18 7.70
CA ARG A 37 6.81 -6.31 8.01
C ARG A 37 6.90 -5.10 7.06
N ALA A 38 7.78 -4.18 7.39
CA ALA A 38 8.40 -3.19 6.51
C ALA A 38 9.75 -2.80 7.13
N ASP A 39 10.56 -2.03 6.41
CA ASP A 39 11.83 -1.52 6.91
C ASP A 39 11.80 0.01 6.98
N LEU A 40 12.27 0.57 8.09
CA LEU A 40 12.48 2.01 8.26
C LEU A 40 13.93 2.33 7.94
N ILE A 41 14.15 3.16 6.92
CA ILE A 41 15.49 3.56 6.45
C ILE A 41 15.79 4.99 6.93
N ASP A 42 16.69 5.12 7.91
CA ASP A 42 17.19 6.41 8.41
C ASP A 42 18.68 6.57 8.08
N GLY A 43 18.96 7.17 6.92
CA GLY A 43 20.32 7.29 6.39
C GLY A 43 20.91 5.93 6.01
N GLU A 44 21.89 5.46 6.77
CA GLU A 44 22.50 4.11 6.61
C GLU A 44 21.91 3.07 7.58
N ALA A 45 21.06 3.49 8.52
CA ALA A 45 20.44 2.60 9.49
C ALA A 45 19.13 2.03 8.94
N GLU A 46 18.99 0.71 9.01
CA GLU A 46 17.79 -0.01 8.63
C GLU A 46 17.20 -0.69 9.87
N THR A 47 15.92 -0.44 10.13
CA THR A 47 15.18 -1.07 11.24
C THR A 47 13.91 -1.72 10.72
N SER A 48 13.87 -3.05 10.78
CA SER A 48 12.65 -3.79 10.47
C SER A 48 11.57 -3.56 11.52
N VAL A 49 10.35 -3.33 11.06
CA VAL A 49 9.15 -3.15 11.87
C VAL A 49 8.12 -4.20 11.48
N ASP A 50 7.60 -4.93 12.47
CA ASP A 50 6.62 -5.98 12.23
C ASP A 50 5.18 -5.44 12.27
N ASN A 51 4.28 -6.15 11.60
CA ASN A 51 2.83 -5.93 11.58
C ASN A 51 2.44 -4.48 11.23
N VAL A 52 2.86 -4.04 10.05
CA VAL A 52 2.61 -2.68 9.57
C VAL A 52 1.21 -2.60 8.96
N THR A 53 0.37 -1.72 9.48
CA THR A 53 -0.95 -1.43 8.91
C THR A 53 -0.95 -0.03 8.31
N LEU A 54 -1.12 0.07 6.99
CA LEU A 54 -1.37 1.31 6.29
C LEU A 54 -2.88 1.53 6.19
N THR A 55 -3.32 2.75 6.40
CA THR A 55 -4.73 3.12 6.26
C THR A 55 -4.85 4.48 5.59
N ILE A 56 -5.72 4.55 4.57
CA ILE A 56 -6.06 5.81 3.89
C ILE A 56 -7.57 6.02 3.99
N LYS A 57 -7.98 7.13 4.59
CA LYS A 57 -9.39 7.49 4.78
C LYS A 57 -9.73 8.77 4.05
N ASP A 58 -11.00 8.96 3.70
CA ASP A 58 -11.50 10.21 3.12
C ASP A 58 -10.78 10.62 1.81
N TRP A 59 -10.25 9.66 1.06
CA TRP A 59 -9.57 9.87 -0.23
C TRP A 59 -10.54 10.32 -1.32
N SER A 60 -10.11 11.15 -2.28
CA SER A 60 -10.99 11.63 -3.37
C SER A 60 -11.15 10.62 -4.50
N ALA A 61 -10.10 9.87 -4.81
CA ALA A 61 -10.12 8.82 -5.81
C ALA A 61 -9.21 7.65 -5.42
N VAL A 62 -9.54 6.46 -5.93
CA VAL A 62 -8.69 5.28 -5.92
C VAL A 62 -8.71 4.64 -7.31
N GLN A 63 -7.55 4.26 -7.80
CA GLN A 63 -7.38 3.52 -9.04
C GLN A 63 -6.52 2.29 -8.77
N ALA A 64 -7.00 1.12 -9.19
CA ALA A 64 -6.21 -0.10 -9.24
C ALA A 64 -5.89 -0.44 -10.69
N ARG A 65 -4.65 -0.87 -10.95
CA ARG A 65 -4.21 -1.35 -12.26
C ARG A 65 -3.49 -2.67 -12.10
N LEU A 66 -3.65 -3.53 -13.09
CA LEU A 66 -2.96 -4.81 -13.18
C LEU A 66 -2.13 -4.85 -14.47
N PHE A 67 -0.90 -5.33 -14.38
CA PHE A 67 -0.02 -5.52 -15.52
C PHE A 67 -0.25 -6.91 -16.13
N ILE A 68 -0.92 -6.95 -17.29
CA ILE A 68 -1.26 -8.17 -18.03
C ILE A 68 -1.01 -7.92 -19.51
N ASP A 69 -0.41 -8.90 -20.20
CA ASP A 69 -0.11 -8.81 -21.64
C ASP A 69 0.78 -7.60 -22.00
N ASP A 70 1.79 -7.31 -21.16
CA ASP A 70 2.71 -6.18 -21.31
C ASP A 70 2.06 -4.78 -21.22
N GLU A 71 0.83 -4.68 -20.70
CA GLU A 71 0.13 -3.40 -20.51
C GLU A 71 -0.57 -3.30 -19.15
N PHE A 72 -0.72 -2.07 -18.65
CA PHE A 72 -1.53 -1.79 -17.46
C PHE A 72 -3.01 -1.65 -17.82
N LYS A 73 -3.84 -2.46 -17.20
CA LYS A 73 -5.30 -2.42 -17.32
C LYS A 73 -5.92 -1.94 -16.02
N VAL A 74 -6.83 -0.98 -16.10
CA VAL A 74 -7.61 -0.53 -14.93
C VAL A 74 -8.59 -1.61 -14.53
N VAL A 75 -8.62 -1.94 -13.23
CA VAL A 75 -9.52 -2.92 -12.63
C VAL A 75 -10.30 -2.29 -11.48
N ALA A 76 -11.35 -2.96 -11.01
CA ALA A 76 -12.08 -2.52 -9.83
C ALA A 76 -11.19 -2.66 -8.59
N ALA A 77 -11.01 -1.57 -7.84
CA ALA A 77 -10.07 -1.52 -6.72
C ALA A 77 -10.53 -2.35 -5.51
N GLU A 78 -11.83 -2.61 -5.41
CA GLU A 78 -12.47 -3.45 -4.39
C GLU A 78 -12.53 -4.93 -4.74
N ASP A 79 -12.11 -5.32 -5.95
CA ASP A 79 -12.12 -6.71 -6.36
C ASP A 79 -10.96 -7.47 -5.72
N SER A 80 -11.30 -8.34 -4.77
CA SER A 80 -10.35 -9.15 -4.02
C SER A 80 -9.47 -10.06 -4.86
N GLN A 81 -9.84 -10.35 -6.11
CA GLN A 81 -8.98 -11.15 -7.01
C GLN A 81 -7.70 -10.38 -7.39
N PHE A 82 -7.74 -9.05 -7.38
CA PHE A 82 -6.61 -8.19 -7.73
C PHE A 82 -5.92 -7.57 -6.50
N PHE A 83 -6.29 -7.98 -5.29
CA PHE A 83 -5.63 -7.51 -4.09
C PHE A 83 -4.16 -7.94 -4.08
N LEU A 84 -3.33 -7.09 -3.51
CA LEU A 84 -1.93 -7.38 -3.30
C LEU A 84 -1.79 -8.53 -2.31
N THR A 85 -0.97 -9.52 -2.67
CA THR A 85 -0.45 -10.53 -1.74
C THR A 85 0.93 -10.14 -1.22
N GLU A 86 1.59 -9.20 -1.90
CA GLU A 86 2.89 -8.65 -1.51
C GLU A 86 2.95 -7.17 -1.86
N VAL A 87 3.54 -6.35 -0.98
CA VAL A 87 3.92 -4.97 -1.28
C VAL A 87 5.43 -4.93 -1.52
N CYS A 88 5.80 -4.33 -2.64
CA CYS A 88 7.19 -4.16 -3.06
C CYS A 88 7.58 -2.67 -3.07
N GLU A 89 6.62 -1.77 -3.26
CA GLU A 89 6.88 -0.33 -3.33
C GLU A 89 5.75 0.45 -2.66
N LEU A 90 6.14 1.49 -1.92
CA LEU A 90 5.26 2.53 -1.41
C LEU A 90 5.86 3.88 -1.77
N SER A 91 5.05 4.79 -2.29
CA SER A 91 5.39 6.21 -2.35
C SER A 91 4.24 7.07 -1.86
N HIS A 92 4.57 8.16 -1.19
CA HIS A 92 3.61 9.16 -0.75
C HIS A 92 4.17 10.55 -1.01
N GLU A 93 3.61 11.27 -1.99
CA GLU A 93 4.05 12.62 -2.34
C GLU A 93 2.85 13.49 -2.71
N GLY A 94 2.79 14.71 -2.15
CA GLY A 94 1.78 15.70 -2.53
C GLY A 94 0.34 15.24 -2.28
N GLY A 95 0.11 14.37 -1.30
CA GLY A 95 -1.20 13.80 -1.00
C GLY A 95 -1.62 12.64 -1.92
N ASN A 96 -0.74 12.16 -2.79
CA ASN A 96 -0.96 10.95 -3.59
C ASN A 96 -0.17 9.81 -2.99
N THR A 97 -0.82 8.66 -2.81
CA THR A 97 -0.17 7.44 -2.33
C THR A 97 -0.21 6.40 -3.43
N MET A 98 0.95 5.81 -3.75
CA MET A 98 1.04 4.66 -4.65
C MET A 98 1.54 3.45 -3.86
N ILE A 99 0.83 2.33 -3.99
CA ILE A 99 1.20 1.05 -3.38
C ILE A 99 1.27 0.02 -4.49
N SER A 100 2.42 -0.60 -4.68
CA SER A 100 2.67 -1.54 -5.77
C SER A 100 3.27 -2.84 -5.27
N GLY A 101 2.99 -3.93 -5.99
CA GLY A 101 3.55 -5.23 -5.71
C GLY A 101 2.84 -6.34 -6.48
N PHE A 102 2.89 -7.56 -5.96
CA PHE A 102 2.28 -8.72 -6.62
C PHE A 102 0.87 -8.97 -6.11
N SER A 103 -0.05 -9.22 -7.05
CA SER A 103 -1.46 -9.50 -6.76
C SER A 103 -1.78 -10.99 -6.66
N ALA A 104 -2.93 -11.30 -6.07
CA ALA A 104 -3.45 -12.67 -5.99
C ALA A 104 -3.78 -13.28 -7.37
N GLN A 105 -4.04 -12.44 -8.38
CA GLN A 105 -4.26 -12.85 -9.75
C GLN A 105 -2.93 -13.27 -10.40
N GLU A 106 -2.62 -14.56 -10.32
CA GLU A 106 -1.45 -15.18 -10.98
C GLU A 106 -0.09 -14.55 -10.62
N GLY A 107 0.00 -13.77 -9.54
CA GLY A 107 1.23 -13.04 -9.20
C GLY A 107 1.54 -11.90 -10.17
N SER A 108 0.54 -11.40 -10.91
CA SER A 108 0.73 -10.22 -11.78
C SER A 108 1.04 -8.98 -10.95
N TRP A 109 1.92 -8.13 -11.49
CA TRP A 109 2.23 -6.84 -10.89
C TRP A 109 1.01 -5.93 -10.89
N ALA A 110 0.72 -5.29 -9.77
CA ALA A 110 -0.42 -4.40 -9.60
C ALA A 110 -0.02 -3.12 -8.85
N ASP A 111 -0.69 -2.02 -9.21
CA ASP A 111 -0.52 -0.73 -8.55
C ASP A 111 -1.88 -0.20 -8.07
N TYR A 112 -1.88 0.37 -6.87
CA TYR A 112 -2.99 1.14 -6.32
C TYR A 112 -2.54 2.58 -6.16
N THR A 113 -3.19 3.50 -6.88
CA THR A 113 -2.99 4.94 -6.73
C THR A 113 -4.17 5.54 -6.01
N ILE A 114 -3.92 6.23 -4.90
CA ILE A 114 -4.95 6.83 -4.04
C ILE A 114 -4.66 8.33 -3.92
N GLU A 115 -5.64 9.15 -4.29
CA GLU A 115 -5.53 10.61 -4.28
C GLU A 115 -6.19 11.19 -3.02
N GLY A 116 -5.45 12.05 -2.32
CA GLY A 116 -5.90 12.74 -1.11
C GLY A 116 -6.15 11.81 0.08
N GLY A 117 -6.93 12.32 1.03
CA GLY A 117 -7.29 11.59 2.25
C GLY A 117 -6.27 11.74 3.38
N THR A 118 -6.53 11.05 4.48
CA THR A 118 -5.65 10.97 5.65
C THR A 118 -4.92 9.64 5.64
N PHE A 119 -3.60 9.71 5.53
CA PHE A 119 -2.72 8.54 5.58
C PHE A 119 -2.28 8.28 7.03
N GLU A 120 -2.39 7.02 7.47
CA GLU A 120 -2.02 6.60 8.82
C GLU A 120 -1.26 5.27 8.75
N VAL A 121 -0.10 5.21 9.38
CA VAL A 121 0.69 3.96 9.53
C VAL A 121 0.77 3.59 10.98
N HIS A 122 0.41 2.34 11.28
CA HIS A 122 0.49 1.76 12.61
C HIS A 122 1.42 0.55 12.59
N THR A 123 2.40 0.53 13.49
CA THR A 123 3.28 -0.63 13.73
C THR A 123 3.07 -1.17 15.13
N ASN A 124 3.16 -2.49 15.34
CA ASN A 124 2.94 -3.07 16.67
C ASN A 124 4.16 -3.00 17.57
#